data_AF-M6WPI8-F1
#
_entry.id   AF-M6WPI8-F1
#
_cell.length_a   1.000
_cell.length_b   1.000
_cell.length_c   1.000
_cell.angle_alpha   90.00
_cell.angle_beta   90.00
_cell.angle_gamma   90.00
#
_symmetry.space_group_name_H-M   'P 1'
#
loop_
_entity.id
_entity.type
_entity.pdbx_description
1 polymer ?
#
loop_
_entity_poly.entity_id
_entity_poly.type
_entity_poly.pdbx_seq_one_letter_code
_entity_poly.pdbx_strand_id
1 'polypeptide(L)'
;ELVSAYCQKLASCTKGAKDSSSSTEPPDLKHSSRELIQERLKPANCAEKFRNSNAYLLANENPETIKKVVRGCFQTVIGENCEKVRRGVLKLSEDCVRLQVIQFKQD
;
A
#
# COMPACT_ATOMS: atom_id res chain seq x y z
N GLU A 1 4.87 -2.66 15.09
CA GLU A 1 3.83 -1.72 14.64
C GLU A 1 3.24 -2.17 13.31
N LEU A 2 1.92 -2.08 13.13
CA LEU A 2 1.21 -2.61 11.94
C LEU A 2 1.57 -1.87 10.65
N VAL A 3 1.79 -0.55 10.72
CA VAL A 3 2.23 0.30 9.60
C VAL A 3 3.59 -0.17 9.06
N SER A 4 4.54 -0.47 9.94
CA SER A 4 5.88 -0.91 9.54
C SER A 4 5.84 -2.24 8.81
N ALA A 5 5.03 -3.20 9.29
CA ALA A 5 4.85 -4.50 8.63
C ALA A 5 4.17 -4.35 7.26
N TYR A 6 3.15 -3.50 7.16
CA TYR A 6 2.49 -3.17 5.89
C TYR A 6 3.49 -2.56 4.88
N CYS A 7 4.23 -1.54 5.29
CA CYS A 7 5.20 -0.88 4.41
C CYS A 7 6.37 -1.80 4.03
N GLN A 8 6.83 -2.67 4.93
CA GLN A 8 7.81 -3.72 4.62
C GLN A 8 7.27 -4.72 3.62
N LYS A 9 5.99 -5.12 3.71
CA LYS A 9 5.34 -6.01 2.75
C LYS A 9 5.29 -5.40 1.35
N LEU A 10 4.91 -4.13 1.23
CA LEU A 10 4.91 -3.46 -0.06
C LEU A 10 6.32 -3.35 -0.67
N ALA A 11 7.31 -3.03 0.16
CA ALA A 11 8.71 -2.97 -0.26
C ALA A 11 9.24 -4.35 -0.69
N SER A 12 8.90 -5.42 0.02
CA SER A 12 9.34 -6.77 -0.33
C SER A 12 8.67 -7.27 -1.60
N CYS A 13 7.39 -6.96 -1.82
CA CYS A 13 6.68 -7.33 -3.05
C CYS A 13 7.11 -6.55 -4.30
N THR A 14 7.97 -5.54 -4.14
CA THR A 14 8.59 -4.78 -5.23
C THR A 14 10.10 -5.04 -5.38
N LYS A 15 10.77 -5.57 -4.36
CA LYS A 15 12.09 -6.20 -4.44
C LYS A 15 11.95 -7.60 -5.07
N GLY A 16 12.08 -7.69 -6.38
CA GLY A 16 12.01 -8.99 -7.07
C GLY A 16 11.53 -8.95 -8.52
N ALA A 17 11.17 -7.78 -9.06
CA ALA A 17 10.91 -7.63 -10.51
C ALA A 17 12.16 -7.81 -11.40
N LYS A 18 13.27 -8.34 -10.85
CA LYS A 18 14.47 -8.72 -11.58
C LYS A 18 14.65 -10.25 -11.71
N ASP A 19 13.97 -11.07 -10.91
CA ASP A 19 14.28 -12.50 -10.80
C ASP A 19 13.03 -13.38 -10.87
N SER A 20 12.32 -13.31 -11.99
CA SER A 20 11.41 -14.39 -12.40
C SER A 20 11.26 -14.30 -13.90
N SER A 21 11.91 -15.23 -14.58
CA SER A 21 11.49 -15.82 -15.84
C SER A 21 10.03 -16.28 -15.75
N SER A 22 9.08 -15.34 -15.77
CA SER A 22 7.69 -15.62 -16.07
C SER A 22 7.12 -14.41 -16.81
N SER A 23 6.84 -14.66 -18.08
CA SER A 23 6.31 -13.72 -19.06
C SER A 23 4.91 -13.25 -18.65
N THR A 24 4.82 -12.30 -17.73
CA THR A 24 3.64 -11.43 -17.55
C THR A 24 4.09 -10.16 -16.83
N GLU A 25 5.02 -9.42 -17.44
CA GLU A 25 5.24 -8.02 -17.06
C GLU A 25 3.96 -7.23 -17.37
N PRO A 26 3.46 -6.36 -16.47
CA PRO A 26 2.66 -5.23 -16.90
C PRO A 26 3.53 -4.43 -17.88
N PRO A 27 3.01 -4.06 -19.05
CA PRO A 27 3.82 -3.45 -20.11
C PRO A 27 4.49 -2.17 -19.60
N ASP A 28 5.81 -2.12 -19.76
CA ASP A 28 6.59 -0.89 -19.94
C ASP A 28 6.45 0.22 -18.88
N LEU A 29 6.83 -0.07 -17.63
CA LEU A 29 7.29 1.01 -16.74
C LEU A 29 8.78 1.24 -17.02
N LYS A 30 9.11 2.34 -17.72
CA LYS A 30 10.48 2.88 -17.90
C LYS A 30 11.26 2.74 -16.59
N HIS A 31 12.55 2.40 -16.68
CA HIS A 31 13.44 2.19 -15.52
C HIS A 31 13.29 3.27 -14.43
N SER A 32 13.21 4.54 -14.85
CA SER A 32 12.97 5.70 -13.98
C SER A 32 11.65 5.62 -13.18
N SER A 33 10.57 5.11 -13.76
CA SER A 33 9.29 4.89 -13.07
C SER A 33 9.40 3.76 -12.04
N ARG A 34 10.18 2.70 -12.30
CA ARG A 34 10.43 1.63 -11.32
C ARG A 34 11.22 2.15 -10.12
N GLU A 35 12.25 2.97 -10.36
CA GLU A 35 13.06 3.59 -9.29
C GLU A 35 12.23 4.56 -8.44
N LEU A 36 11.39 5.39 -9.07
CA LEU A 36 10.45 6.26 -8.37
C LEU A 36 9.45 5.47 -7.52
N ILE A 37 8.88 4.38 -8.06
CA ILE A 37 7.95 3.52 -7.30
C ILE A 37 8.67 2.86 -6.11
N GLN A 38 9.88 2.34 -6.32
CA GLN A 38 10.67 1.75 -5.24
C GLN A 38 11.04 2.77 -4.16
N GLU A 39 11.37 4.00 -4.55
CA GLU A 39 11.65 5.08 -3.61
C GLU A 39 10.41 5.45 -2.79
N ARG A 40 9.24 5.59 -3.43
CA ARG A 40 7.97 5.89 -2.75
C ARG A 40 7.54 4.75 -1.81
N LEU A 41 7.87 3.51 -2.15
CA LEU A 41 7.57 2.32 -1.36
C LEU A 41 8.66 1.96 -0.35
N LYS A 42 9.73 2.76 -0.22
CA LYS A 42 10.69 2.61 0.88
C LYS A 42 9.90 2.65 2.20
N PRO A 43 10.16 1.73 3.15
CA PRO A 43 9.36 1.64 4.36
C PRO A 43 9.24 2.96 5.15
N ALA A 44 10.32 3.75 5.20
CA ALA A 44 10.32 5.07 5.81
C ALA A 44 9.37 6.05 5.11
N ASN A 45 9.44 6.15 3.77
CA ASN A 45 8.59 7.05 2.98
C ASN A 45 7.12 6.62 3.02
N CYS A 46 6.85 5.32 2.99
CA CYS A 46 5.51 4.76 3.15
C CYS A 46 4.91 5.11 4.51
N ALA A 47 5.67 4.91 5.59
CA ALA A 47 5.22 5.22 6.94
C ALA A 47 5.00 6.73 7.14
N GLU A 48 5.89 7.57 6.62
CA GLU A 48 5.75 9.03 6.68
C GLU A 48 4.50 9.51 5.93
N LYS A 49 4.28 9.02 4.70
CA LYS A 49 3.06 9.33 3.94
C LYS A 49 1.80 8.93 4.70
N PHE A 50 1.81 7.76 5.34
CA PHE A 50 0.66 7.33 6.13
C PHE A 50 0.42 8.27 7.32
N ARG A 51 1.47 8.66 8.04
CA ARG A 51 1.38 9.59 9.19
C ARG A 51 0.82 10.96 8.82
N ASN A 52 1.05 11.41 7.59
CA ASN A 52 0.53 12.68 7.09
C ASN A 52 -0.88 12.56 6.46
N SER A 53 -1.48 11.37 6.45
CA SER A 53 -2.80 11.14 5.85
C SER A 53 -3.94 11.37 6.84
N ASN A 54 -5.12 11.71 6.31
CA ASN A 54 -6.36 11.85 7.08
C ASN A 54 -6.70 10.58 7.90
N ALA A 55 -6.31 9.40 7.40
CA ALA A 55 -6.49 8.14 8.13
C ALA A 55 -5.64 8.05 9.42
N TYR A 56 -4.45 8.65 9.44
CA TYR A 56 -3.64 8.72 10.66
C TYR A 56 -4.09 9.86 11.58
N LEU A 57 -4.46 11.00 10.99
CA LEU A 57 -4.97 12.17 11.71
C LEU A 57 -6.40 11.99 12.24
N LEU A 58 -7.05 10.87 11.90
CA LEU A 58 -8.43 10.54 12.27
C LEU A 58 -9.44 11.62 11.79
N ALA A 59 -9.17 12.20 10.62
CA ALA A 59 -9.97 13.26 10.02
C ALA A 59 -11.06 12.69 9.09
N ASN A 60 -12.14 13.46 8.92
CA ASN A 60 -13.17 13.31 7.88
C ASN A 60 -14.02 12.02 7.92
N GLU A 61 -13.90 11.23 9.00
CA GLU A 61 -14.68 10.02 9.28
C GLU A 61 -14.61 9.68 10.78
N ASN A 62 -15.48 8.79 11.27
CA ASN A 62 -15.44 8.35 12.67
C ASN A 62 -14.10 7.67 13.02
N PRO A 63 -13.39 8.06 14.11
CA PRO A 63 -12.09 7.51 14.49
C PRO A 63 -12.05 5.99 14.66
N GLU A 64 -13.11 5.36 15.18
CA GLU A 64 -13.18 3.91 15.33
C GLU A 64 -13.32 3.21 13.98
N THR A 65 -14.08 3.83 13.06
CA THR A 65 -14.21 3.35 11.68
C THR A 65 -12.87 3.43 10.97
N ILE A 66 -12.15 4.55 11.08
CA ILE A 66 -10.83 4.72 10.48
C ILE A 66 -9.85 3.65 11.01
N LYS A 67 -9.78 3.46 12.34
CA LYS A 67 -8.92 2.43 12.95
C LYS A 67 -9.24 1.03 12.45
N LYS A 68 -10.53 0.67 12.36
CA LYS A 68 -10.98 -0.63 11.85
C LYS A 68 -10.55 -0.83 10.41
N VAL A 69 -10.81 0.15 9.55
CA VAL A 69 -10.50 0.11 8.11
C VAL A 69 -9.00 0.05 7.86
N VAL A 70 -8.20 0.87 8.56
CA VAL A 70 -6.72 0.83 8.50
C VAL A 70 -6.22 -0.57 8.89
N ARG A 71 -6.70 -1.09 10.03
CA ARG A 71 -6.27 -2.39 10.54
C ARG A 71 -6.64 -3.51 9.57
N GLY A 72 -7.88 -3.53 9.09
CA GLY A 72 -8.38 -4.51 8.14
C GLY A 72 -7.54 -4.55 6.87
N CYS A 73 -7.39 -3.39 6.20
CA CYS A 73 -6.58 -3.32 4.98
C CYS A 73 -5.13 -3.76 5.20
N PHE A 74 -4.48 -3.30 6.27
CA PHE A 74 -3.08 -3.62 6.51
C PHE A 74 -2.89 -5.10 6.79
N GLN A 75 -3.76 -5.71 7.59
CA GLN A 75 -3.71 -7.15 7.85
C GLN A 75 -3.93 -7.96 6.57
N THR A 76 -4.89 -7.58 5.72
CA THR A 76 -5.10 -8.23 4.41
C THR A 76 -3.83 -8.17 3.58
N VAL A 77 -3.23 -6.99 3.42
CA VAL A 77 -2.02 -6.83 2.58
C VAL A 77 -0.84 -7.64 3.11
N ILE A 78 -0.64 -7.65 4.44
CA ILE A 78 0.44 -8.42 5.08
C ILE A 78 0.25 -9.92 4.82
N GLY A 79 -0.99 -10.42 4.92
CA GLY A 79 -1.34 -11.83 4.72
C GLY A 79 -1.37 -12.29 3.26
N GLU A 80 -1.53 -11.36 2.31
CA GLU A 80 -1.65 -11.71 0.89
C GLU A 80 -0.30 -11.97 0.20
N ASN A 81 -0.33 -12.65 -0.94
CA ASN A 81 0.89 -12.92 -1.72
C ASN A 81 1.31 -11.71 -2.57
N CYS A 82 2.58 -11.66 -2.95
CA CYS A 82 3.10 -10.52 -3.71
C CYS A 82 2.56 -10.40 -5.14
N GLU A 83 2.00 -11.47 -5.71
CA GLU A 83 1.33 -11.39 -7.01
C GLU A 83 0.06 -10.55 -6.91
N LYS A 84 -0.80 -10.85 -5.92
CA LYS A 84 -2.03 -10.10 -5.67
C LYS A 84 -1.75 -8.66 -5.24
N VAL A 85 -0.75 -8.45 -4.37
CA VAL A 85 -0.32 -7.10 -3.98
C VAL A 85 0.13 -6.28 -5.19
N ARG A 86 0.88 -6.88 -6.12
CA ARG A 86 1.31 -6.23 -7.37
C ARG A 86 0.15 -5.95 -8.33
N ARG A 87 -0.90 -6.78 -8.36
CA ARG A 87 -2.14 -6.52 -9.12
C ARG A 87 -2.94 -5.32 -8.55
N GLY A 88 -2.64 -4.90 -7.33
CA GLY A 88 -3.12 -3.66 -6.70
C GLY A 88 -3.76 -3.90 -5.34
N VAL A 89 -3.34 -3.12 -4.34
CA VAL A 89 -3.83 -3.20 -2.94
C VAL A 89 -5.35 -2.97 -2.83
N LEU A 90 -5.91 -2.10 -3.67
CA LEU A 90 -7.35 -1.79 -3.67
C LEU A 90 -8.23 -2.99 -4.06
N LYS A 91 -7.66 -3.99 -4.75
CA LYS A 91 -8.39 -5.19 -5.16
C LYS A 91 -8.36 -6.29 -4.09
N LEU A 92 -7.67 -6.07 -2.97
CA LEU A 92 -7.46 -7.08 -1.94
C LEU A 92 -8.59 -7.12 -0.92
N SER A 93 -9.16 -5.97 -0.57
CA SER A 93 -10.30 -5.89 0.35
C SER A 93 -11.06 -4.58 0.21
N GLU A 94 -12.33 -4.61 0.59
CA GLU A 94 -13.17 -3.40 0.70
C GLU A 94 -12.58 -2.39 1.68
N ASP A 95 -11.95 -2.86 2.76
CA ASP A 95 -11.23 -1.99 3.70
C ASP A 95 -10.11 -1.20 3.00
N CYS A 96 -9.39 -1.79 2.03
CA CYS A 96 -8.37 -1.04 1.30
C CYS A 96 -8.96 0.01 0.36
N VAL A 97 -10.11 -0.27 -0.25
CA VAL A 97 -10.84 0.73 -1.05
C VAL A 97 -11.30 1.89 -0.16
N ARG A 98 -11.89 1.56 0.99
CA ARG A 98 -12.41 2.55 1.93
C ARG A 98 -11.30 3.37 2.59
N LEU A 99 -10.16 2.74 2.86
CA LEU A 99 -8.97 3.44 3.35
C LEU A 99 -8.48 4.49 2.35
N GLN A 100 -8.45 4.15 1.05
CA GLN A 100 -8.07 5.10 0.02
C GLN A 100 -9.02 6.31 0.01
N VAL A 101 -10.32 6.09 0.08
CA VAL A 101 -11.31 7.18 0.13
C VAL A 101 -11.06 8.09 1.34
N ILE A 102 -10.85 7.51 2.53
CA ILE A 102 -10.55 8.29 3.75
C ILE A 102 -9.26 9.11 3.59
N GLN A 103 -8.21 8.53 3.01
CA GLN A 103 -6.90 9.18 2.85
C GLN A 103 -6.93 10.38 1.89
N PHE A 104 -7.79 10.36 0.87
CA PHE A 104 -7.83 11.36 -0.20
C PHE A 104 -9.08 12.24 -0.19
N LYS A 105 -9.98 12.09 0.78
CA LYS A 105 -11.16 12.96 0.92
C LYS A 105 -10.69 14.40 1.15
N GLN A 106 -10.77 15.22 0.10
CA GLN A 106 -10.64 16.68 0.17
C GLN A 106 -11.99 17.25 0.60
N ASP A 107 -12.00 18.11 1.62
CA ASP A 107 -13.12 18.99 1.94
C ASP A 107 -13.21 20.13 0.91
#